data_AF-F8LD32-F1
#
_entry.id   AF-F8LD32-F1
#
_cell.length_a   1.000
_cell.length_b   1.000
_cell.length_c   1.000
_cell.angle_alpha   90.00
_cell.angle_beta   90.00
_cell.angle_gamma   90.00
#
_symmetry.space_group_name_H-M   'P 1'
#
loop_
_entity.id
_entity.type
_entity.pdbx_description
1 polymer ?
#
loop_
_entity_poly.entity_id
_entity_poly.type
_entity_poly.pdbx_seq_one_letter_code
_entity_poly.pdbx_strand_id
1 'polypeptide(L)'
;MLVNSLKKNKINLSDYNYEKDIECRKLMSDLSVFEVNTLTEIVHGSLNTTISQIAESVDATEEDVLPALEKLKKLKLFQINGDRINISKEMRKYYESQIPKFDNDFRADMEFVKGFLSKVPIHVLPIWYSIPRTSDDIFGSIIEKFLITPKIYQRYLDEISFDDPILNAIMNDVYSHTDYKIRVSEVIEKYSLTREQFEEHMLLLEFNLICCLSYNESDDHWVEVITPFYEWRQLLRERRKNQPQPINHLLEIERTHPHDFGFVMDTSAITSTALNSPIPIHEENGEWTLPQETARHILGRSITPQYARLLLKILIELKLVEIADHQIVSKDLSEDWLKKHLQEQAITIYRYGVHQGAPVPGTYINRDLREIETSLKRLMNKGWIYFDDFLKGCCAPIGNNNPVTLVKKGKRWKYELPAYSEEDIKTIHQYIFQTLFAAGFVATGTHAGKECFTITPFGRMSMD
;
A
#
# COMPACT_ATOMS: atom_id res chain seq x y z
N MET A 1 26.15 -28.09 -7.63
CA MET A 1 25.54 -28.91 -6.56
C MET A 1 24.30 -28.18 -6.06
N LEU A 2 23.19 -28.92 -6.02
CA LEU A 2 21.87 -28.68 -5.39
C LEU A 2 21.86 -27.54 -4.34
N VAL A 3 20.88 -26.64 -4.28
CA VAL A 3 19.45 -26.89 -4.05
C VAL A 3 18.64 -25.68 -4.55
N ASN A 4 17.89 -25.83 -5.64
CA ASN A 4 16.69 -25.03 -5.88
C ASN A 4 15.50 -25.91 -5.51
N SER A 5 15.27 -26.09 -4.21
CA SER A 5 13.95 -26.51 -3.77
C SER A 5 13.09 -25.25 -3.72
N LEU A 6 12.29 -25.06 -4.77
CA LEU A 6 11.08 -24.25 -4.66
C LEU A 6 10.37 -24.75 -3.40
N LYS A 7 10.33 -23.92 -2.35
CA LYS A 7 9.69 -24.28 -1.08
C LYS A 7 8.22 -24.51 -1.37
N LYS A 8 7.82 -25.78 -1.47
CA LYS A 8 6.40 -26.16 -1.51
C LYS A 8 5.68 -25.52 -0.32
N ASN A 9 4.49 -24.98 -0.58
CA ASN A 9 3.53 -24.64 0.48
C ASN A 9 3.39 -25.87 1.40
N LYS A 10 3.69 -25.69 2.69
CA LYS A 10 3.75 -26.80 3.67
C LYS A 10 2.41 -27.11 4.32
N ILE A 11 1.37 -26.33 3.98
CA ILE A 11 0.03 -26.50 4.53
C ILE A 11 -0.56 -27.78 3.96
N ASN A 12 -1.01 -28.65 4.87
CA ASN A 12 -1.62 -29.94 4.53
C ASN A 12 -2.89 -30.10 5.37
N LEU A 13 -4.05 -30.07 4.73
CA LEU A 13 -5.33 -30.11 5.44
C LEU A 13 -5.51 -31.37 6.30
N SER A 14 -4.86 -32.47 5.92
CA SER A 14 -4.87 -33.74 6.67
C SER A 14 -4.22 -33.66 8.06
N ASP A 15 -3.51 -32.57 8.40
CA ASP A 15 -2.92 -32.40 9.74
C ASP A 15 -3.96 -31.96 10.80
N TYR A 16 -5.24 -31.74 10.41
CA TYR A 16 -6.37 -31.54 11.31
C TYR A 16 -7.66 -32.14 10.71
N ASN A 17 -8.78 -32.12 11.44
CA ASN A 17 -10.06 -32.65 10.96
C ASN A 17 -10.76 -31.67 9.99
N TYR A 18 -10.17 -31.48 8.81
CA TYR A 18 -10.66 -30.57 7.78
C TYR A 18 -12.00 -31.02 7.19
N GLU A 19 -12.24 -32.33 7.10
CA GLU A 19 -13.49 -32.92 6.59
C GLU A 19 -14.70 -32.46 7.43
N LYS A 20 -14.56 -32.47 8.76
CA LYS A 20 -15.57 -31.92 9.68
C LYS A 20 -15.72 -30.40 9.51
N ASP A 21 -14.64 -29.66 9.28
CA ASP A 21 -14.71 -28.20 9.03
C ASP A 21 -15.49 -27.93 7.73
N ILE A 22 -15.23 -28.68 6.65
CA ILE A 22 -15.98 -28.60 5.39
C ILE A 22 -17.45 -28.95 5.60
N GLU A 23 -17.77 -30.05 6.29
CA GLU A 23 -19.17 -30.44 6.59
C GLU A 23 -19.92 -29.30 7.30
N CYS A 24 -19.29 -28.69 8.31
CA CYS A 24 -19.90 -27.60 9.07
C CYS A 24 -20.06 -26.33 8.22
N ARG A 25 -19.03 -25.93 7.46
CA ARG A 25 -19.09 -24.74 6.58
C ARG A 25 -20.18 -24.85 5.53
N LYS A 26 -20.32 -26.02 4.90
CA LYS A 26 -21.41 -26.31 3.96
C LYS A 26 -22.79 -26.16 4.59
N LEU A 27 -22.97 -26.66 5.80
CA LEU A 27 -24.26 -26.50 6.49
C LEU A 27 -24.52 -25.04 6.84
N MET A 28 -23.48 -24.29 7.20
CA MET A 28 -23.58 -22.86 7.53
C MET A 28 -23.86 -21.98 6.30
N SER A 29 -23.35 -22.32 5.12
CA SER A 29 -23.60 -21.54 3.90
C SER A 29 -25.06 -21.53 3.47
N ASP A 30 -25.80 -22.57 3.86
CA ASP A 30 -27.21 -22.74 3.50
C ASP A 30 -28.16 -22.13 4.54
N LEU A 31 -27.64 -21.43 5.57
CA LEU A 31 -28.46 -20.86 6.64
C LEU A 31 -29.10 -19.52 6.25
N SER A 32 -30.36 -19.34 6.61
CA SER A 32 -31.05 -18.04 6.52
C SER A 32 -30.62 -17.08 7.64
N VAL A 33 -31.03 -15.81 7.53
CA VAL A 33 -30.80 -14.81 8.60
C VAL A 33 -31.40 -15.28 9.92
N PHE A 34 -32.65 -15.77 9.90
CA PHE A 34 -33.32 -16.30 11.09
C PHE A 34 -32.59 -17.49 11.72
N GLU A 35 -32.10 -18.43 10.90
CA GLU A 35 -31.39 -19.60 11.39
C GLU A 35 -30.02 -19.24 11.99
N VAL A 36 -29.32 -18.26 11.43
CA VAL A 36 -28.07 -17.72 11.99
C VAL A 36 -28.34 -17.00 13.31
N ASN A 37 -29.40 -16.20 13.42
CA ASN A 37 -29.79 -15.55 14.67
C ASN A 37 -30.09 -16.59 15.76
N THR A 38 -30.85 -17.63 15.41
CA THR A 38 -31.13 -18.77 16.31
C THR A 38 -29.84 -19.48 16.73
N LEU A 39 -28.93 -19.75 15.80
CA LEU A 39 -27.63 -20.36 16.10
C LEU A 39 -26.78 -19.48 17.03
N THR A 40 -26.82 -18.17 16.83
CA THR A 40 -26.10 -17.17 17.65
C THR A 40 -26.57 -17.20 19.09
N GLU A 41 -27.89 -17.23 19.33
CA GLU A 41 -28.47 -17.36 20.67
C GLU A 41 -28.08 -18.68 21.35
N ILE A 42 -28.10 -19.80 20.61
CA ILE A 42 -27.65 -21.09 21.14
C ILE A 42 -26.18 -21.02 21.55
N VAL A 43 -25.32 -20.46 20.70
CA VAL A 43 -23.88 -20.43 20.94
C VAL A 43 -23.49 -19.49 22.07
N HIS A 44 -24.17 -18.35 22.24
CA HIS A 44 -23.87 -17.40 23.31
C HIS A 44 -24.66 -17.65 24.60
N GLY A 45 -25.75 -18.41 24.53
CA GLY A 45 -26.62 -18.74 25.66
C GLY A 45 -26.06 -19.77 26.65
N SER A 46 -26.95 -20.26 27.52
CA SER A 46 -26.66 -21.28 28.53
C SER A 46 -26.41 -22.65 27.89
N LEU A 47 -25.52 -23.46 28.48
CA LEU A 47 -25.28 -24.85 28.03
C LEU A 47 -26.52 -25.76 28.12
N ASN A 48 -27.47 -25.39 28.98
CA ASN A 48 -28.79 -25.99 29.06
C ASN A 48 -29.81 -24.87 28.93
N THR A 49 -30.68 -24.96 27.93
CA THR A 49 -31.76 -23.99 27.64
C THR A 49 -33.04 -24.74 27.26
N THR A 50 -34.14 -24.03 27.06
CA THR A 50 -35.39 -24.60 26.54
C THR A 50 -35.77 -24.03 25.17
N ILE A 51 -36.70 -24.67 24.47
CA ILE A 51 -37.19 -24.19 23.17
C ILE A 51 -37.88 -22.84 23.37
N SER A 52 -38.72 -22.72 24.41
CA SER A 52 -39.40 -21.46 24.75
C SER A 52 -38.42 -20.30 24.99
N GLN A 53 -37.29 -20.57 25.67
CA GLN A 53 -36.28 -19.54 25.96
C GLN A 53 -35.58 -19.05 24.69
N ILE A 54 -35.29 -19.95 23.75
CA ILE A 54 -34.71 -19.55 22.46
C ILE A 54 -35.72 -18.75 21.65
N ALA A 55 -36.98 -19.19 21.61
CA ALA A 55 -38.05 -18.50 20.90
C ALA A 55 -38.23 -17.06 21.41
N GLU A 56 -38.23 -16.88 22.73
CA GLU A 56 -38.25 -15.55 23.35
C GLU A 56 -37.03 -14.70 22.97
N SER A 57 -35.82 -15.27 22.96
CA SER A 57 -34.59 -14.56 22.60
C SER A 57 -34.57 -14.05 21.14
N VAL A 58 -35.15 -14.81 20.20
CA VAL A 58 -35.18 -14.44 18.78
C VAL A 58 -36.48 -13.76 18.35
N ASP A 59 -37.33 -13.36 19.31
CA ASP A 59 -38.63 -12.72 19.09
C ASP A 59 -39.53 -13.50 18.11
N ALA A 60 -39.66 -14.81 18.34
CA ALA A 60 -40.45 -15.72 17.51
C ALA A 60 -41.28 -16.71 18.34
N THR A 61 -42.18 -17.45 17.69
CA THR A 61 -42.93 -18.52 18.38
C THR A 61 -42.13 -19.83 18.40
N GLU A 62 -42.48 -20.75 19.30
CA GLU A 62 -41.87 -22.09 19.30
C GLU A 62 -42.10 -22.83 17.97
N GLU A 63 -43.26 -22.61 17.33
CA GLU A 63 -43.57 -23.19 16.02
C GLU A 63 -42.64 -22.69 14.91
N ASP A 64 -42.22 -21.43 14.97
CA ASP A 64 -41.28 -20.83 14.01
C ASP A 64 -39.84 -21.33 14.22
N VAL A 65 -39.46 -21.57 15.47
CA VAL A 65 -38.08 -21.93 15.87
C VAL A 65 -37.80 -23.42 15.67
N LEU A 66 -38.81 -24.29 15.83
CA LEU A 66 -38.67 -25.74 15.68
C LEU A 66 -38.06 -26.16 14.33
N PRO A 67 -38.49 -25.65 13.16
CA PRO A 67 -37.86 -25.92 11.88
C PRO A 67 -36.38 -25.53 11.83
N ALA A 68 -36.03 -24.36 12.38
CA ALA A 68 -34.65 -23.90 12.44
C ALA A 68 -33.80 -24.83 13.33
N LEU A 69 -34.31 -25.23 14.50
CA LEU A 69 -33.63 -26.16 15.39
C LEU A 69 -33.40 -27.53 14.75
N GLU A 70 -34.37 -28.08 14.01
CA GLU A 70 -34.20 -29.35 13.31
C GLU A 70 -33.16 -29.27 12.18
N LYS A 71 -33.06 -28.13 11.48
CA LYS A 71 -31.97 -27.91 10.52
C LYS A 71 -30.62 -27.78 11.22
N LEU A 72 -30.52 -26.96 12.27
CA LEU A 72 -29.30 -26.71 13.04
C LEU A 72 -28.81 -27.96 13.78
N LYS A 73 -29.66 -28.92 14.11
CA LYS A 73 -29.28 -30.21 14.71
C LYS A 73 -28.24 -30.97 13.87
N LYS A 74 -28.24 -30.78 12.54
CA LYS A 74 -27.23 -31.34 11.62
C LYS A 74 -25.80 -30.88 11.92
N LEU A 75 -25.65 -29.71 12.54
CA LEU A 75 -24.37 -29.16 12.99
C LEU A 75 -23.74 -29.92 14.17
N LYS A 76 -24.47 -30.88 14.76
CA LYS A 76 -24.05 -31.70 15.92
C LYS A 76 -23.67 -30.83 17.14
N LEU A 77 -24.17 -29.59 17.20
CA LEU A 77 -23.90 -28.63 18.28
C LEU A 77 -24.67 -28.96 19.57
N PHE A 78 -25.91 -29.44 19.44
CA PHE A 78 -26.78 -29.68 20.59
C PHE A 78 -27.64 -30.93 20.40
N GLN A 79 -28.25 -31.37 21.49
CA GLN A 79 -29.27 -32.42 21.51
C GLN A 79 -30.56 -31.88 22.12
N ILE A 80 -31.70 -32.27 21.56
CA ILE A 80 -33.03 -31.90 22.04
C ILE A 80 -33.62 -33.11 22.77
N ASN A 81 -34.02 -32.92 24.03
CA ASN A 81 -34.65 -33.92 24.89
C ASN A 81 -35.96 -33.33 25.44
N GLY A 82 -37.06 -33.55 24.72
CA GLY A 82 -38.32 -32.84 24.98
C GLY A 82 -38.15 -31.35 24.74
N ASP A 83 -38.47 -30.53 25.72
CA ASP A 83 -38.28 -29.07 25.67
C ASP A 83 -36.84 -28.63 25.96
N ARG A 84 -35.97 -29.52 26.48
CA ARG A 84 -34.60 -29.14 26.87
C ARG A 84 -33.61 -29.29 25.73
N ILE A 85 -32.76 -28.28 25.57
CA ILE A 85 -31.63 -28.27 24.64
C ILE A 85 -30.32 -28.30 25.43
N ASN A 86 -29.51 -29.33 25.19
CA ASN A 86 -28.20 -29.52 25.81
C ASN A 86 -27.09 -29.28 24.78
N ILE A 87 -26.18 -28.34 25.05
CA ILE A 87 -25.17 -27.85 24.11
C ILE A 87 -23.81 -28.52 24.35
N SER A 88 -23.17 -28.98 23.27
CA SER A 88 -21.81 -29.50 23.29
C SER A 88 -20.79 -28.38 23.47
N LYS A 89 -20.02 -28.42 24.57
CA LYS A 89 -18.94 -27.45 24.85
C LYS A 89 -17.88 -27.39 23.75
N GLU A 90 -17.53 -28.54 23.17
CA GLU A 90 -16.51 -28.63 22.11
C GLU A 90 -17.00 -27.94 20.83
N MET A 91 -18.21 -28.28 20.38
CA MET A 91 -18.79 -27.70 19.17
C MET A 91 -19.13 -26.23 19.35
N ARG A 92 -19.57 -25.82 20.54
CA ARG A 92 -19.80 -24.41 20.88
C ARG A 92 -18.57 -23.57 20.58
N LYS A 93 -17.38 -23.99 21.05
CA LYS A 93 -16.13 -23.28 20.79
C LYS A 93 -15.81 -23.17 19.29
N TYR A 94 -16.14 -24.19 18.50
CA TYR A 94 -15.98 -24.13 17.05
C TYR A 94 -16.90 -23.06 16.45
N TYR A 95 -18.20 -23.06 16.76
CA TYR A 95 -19.15 -22.10 16.19
C TYR A 95 -18.99 -20.68 16.74
N GLU A 96 -18.50 -20.50 17.98
CA GLU A 96 -18.09 -19.18 18.51
C GLU A 96 -17.06 -18.49 17.60
N SER A 97 -16.23 -19.28 16.88
CA SER A 97 -15.27 -18.76 15.91
C SER A 97 -15.82 -18.56 14.49
N GLN A 98 -16.98 -19.13 14.16
CA GLN A 98 -17.58 -19.08 12.82
C GLN A 98 -18.72 -18.08 12.71
N ILE A 99 -19.59 -17.97 13.73
CA ILE A 99 -20.72 -17.04 13.78
C ILE A 99 -20.32 -15.60 13.47
N PRO A 100 -19.17 -15.06 13.97
CA PRO A 100 -18.80 -13.68 13.66
C PRO A 100 -18.72 -13.37 12.17
N LYS A 101 -18.54 -14.37 11.29
CA LYS A 101 -18.53 -14.17 9.83
C LYS A 101 -19.90 -13.73 9.27
N PHE A 102 -20.97 -13.92 10.02
CA PHE A 102 -22.35 -13.56 9.73
C PHE A 102 -22.75 -12.29 10.49
N ASP A 103 -21.93 -11.26 10.39
CA ASP A 103 -22.18 -9.94 10.95
C ASP A 103 -21.84 -8.91 9.85
N ASN A 104 -22.70 -7.91 9.65
CA ASN A 104 -22.47 -6.87 8.65
C ASN A 104 -21.22 -6.02 8.94
N ASP A 105 -20.83 -5.91 10.20
CA ASP A 105 -19.61 -5.23 10.64
C ASP A 105 -18.39 -6.16 10.70
N PHE A 106 -18.56 -7.44 10.32
CA PHE A 106 -17.48 -8.41 10.32
C PHE A 106 -16.30 -7.98 9.45
N ARG A 107 -15.11 -8.25 9.99
CA ARG A 107 -13.85 -8.04 9.30
C ARG A 107 -13.02 -9.30 9.48
N ALA A 108 -12.57 -9.89 8.37
CA ALA A 108 -11.57 -10.95 8.40
C ALA A 108 -10.18 -10.34 8.74
N ASP A 109 -10.07 -9.80 9.95
CA ASP A 109 -8.90 -9.09 10.47
C ASP A 109 -7.88 -10.04 11.11
N MET A 110 -6.79 -9.50 11.66
CA MET A 110 -5.76 -10.34 12.29
C MET A 110 -6.26 -11.13 13.50
N GLU A 111 -7.28 -10.69 14.22
CA GLU A 111 -7.83 -11.47 15.34
C GLU A 111 -8.67 -12.64 14.81
N PHE A 112 -9.42 -12.43 13.71
CA PHE A 112 -10.06 -13.52 12.97
C PHE A 112 -9.02 -14.53 12.46
N VAL A 113 -7.95 -14.08 11.81
CA VAL A 113 -6.89 -14.97 11.30
C VAL A 113 -6.26 -15.76 12.45
N LYS A 114 -5.96 -15.12 13.58
CA LYS A 114 -5.46 -15.80 14.78
C LYS A 114 -6.43 -16.88 15.28
N GLY A 115 -7.72 -16.55 15.36
CA GLY A 115 -8.77 -17.51 15.72
C GLY A 115 -8.85 -18.68 14.74
N PHE A 116 -8.74 -18.41 13.44
CA PHE A 116 -8.77 -19.42 12.39
C PHE A 116 -7.57 -20.39 12.50
N LEU A 117 -6.35 -19.87 12.71
CA LEU A 117 -5.17 -20.71 12.91
C LEU A 117 -5.26 -21.59 14.16
N SER A 118 -6.00 -21.17 15.18
CA SER A 118 -6.18 -21.96 16.41
C SER A 118 -6.97 -23.26 16.22
N LYS A 119 -7.62 -23.46 15.06
CA LYS A 119 -8.25 -24.74 14.67
C LYS A 119 -7.23 -25.86 14.46
N VAL A 120 -6.00 -25.49 14.10
CA VAL A 120 -4.92 -26.43 13.80
C VAL A 120 -4.17 -26.75 15.09
N PRO A 121 -3.78 -28.01 15.33
CA PRO A 121 -2.98 -28.36 16.50
C PRO A 121 -1.73 -27.48 16.64
N ILE A 122 -1.47 -26.98 17.85
CA ILE A 122 -0.43 -25.96 18.09
C ILE A 122 0.97 -26.37 17.60
N HIS A 123 1.28 -27.67 17.57
CA HIS A 123 2.58 -28.19 17.13
C HIS A 123 2.74 -28.29 15.60
N VAL A 124 1.63 -28.19 14.85
CA VAL A 124 1.61 -28.24 13.37
C VAL A 124 1.93 -26.87 12.77
N LEU A 125 1.41 -25.79 13.36
CA LEU A 125 1.62 -24.41 12.86
C LEU A 125 3.12 -24.08 12.67
N PRO A 126 4.04 -24.42 13.59
CA PRO A 126 5.46 -24.17 13.37
C PRO A 126 6.04 -24.85 12.13
N ILE A 127 5.52 -26.02 11.76
CA ILE A 127 5.95 -26.78 10.59
C ILE A 127 5.45 -26.09 9.32
N TRP A 128 4.16 -25.78 9.25
CA TRP A 128 3.52 -25.10 8.11
C TRP A 128 4.21 -23.77 7.79
N TYR A 129 4.40 -22.93 8.80
CA TYR A 129 4.97 -21.60 8.65
C TYR A 129 6.50 -21.57 8.75
N SER A 130 7.13 -22.72 8.95
CA SER A 130 8.59 -22.87 9.12
C SER A 130 9.16 -21.90 10.16
N ILE A 131 8.50 -21.79 11.31
CA ILE A 131 8.95 -21.01 12.46
C ILE A 131 9.55 -21.95 13.52
N PRO A 132 10.42 -21.46 14.42
CA PRO A 132 10.98 -22.29 15.48
C PRO A 132 9.89 -22.91 16.36
N ARG A 133 10.02 -24.20 16.67
CA ARG A 133 9.09 -24.90 17.60
C ARG A 133 9.16 -24.37 19.03
N THR A 134 10.24 -23.67 19.38
CA THR A 134 10.48 -23.01 20.66
C THR A 134 9.93 -21.59 20.70
N SER A 135 9.16 -21.16 19.69
CA SER A 135 8.57 -19.82 19.70
C SER A 135 7.47 -19.73 20.75
N ASP A 136 7.65 -18.81 21.70
CA ASP A 136 6.65 -18.52 22.74
C ASP A 136 5.42 -17.79 22.18
N ASP A 137 5.56 -17.14 21.01
CA ASP A 137 4.48 -16.50 20.27
C ASP A 137 4.48 -16.92 18.79
N ILE A 138 3.83 -18.04 18.51
CA ILE A 138 3.64 -18.59 17.16
C ILE A 138 2.98 -17.56 16.24
N PHE A 139 1.96 -16.85 16.72
CA PHE A 139 1.20 -15.91 15.89
C PHE A 139 2.02 -14.65 15.59
N GLY A 140 2.67 -14.07 16.60
CA GLY A 140 3.63 -12.99 16.41
C GLY A 140 4.74 -13.36 15.41
N SER A 141 5.27 -14.57 15.50
CA SER A 141 6.28 -15.07 14.57
C SER A 141 5.78 -15.17 13.12
N ILE A 142 4.51 -15.54 12.91
CA ILE A 142 3.88 -15.56 11.58
C ILE A 142 3.75 -14.12 11.05
N ILE A 143 3.29 -13.18 11.89
CA ILE A 143 3.20 -11.77 11.49
C ILE A 143 4.57 -11.23 11.10
N GLU A 144 5.58 -11.37 11.96
CA GLU A 144 6.94 -10.88 11.71
C GLU A 144 7.54 -11.45 10.43
N LYS A 145 7.29 -12.73 10.17
CA LYS A 145 7.88 -13.42 9.02
C LYS A 145 7.17 -13.14 7.70
N PHE A 146 5.84 -12.98 7.71
CA PHE A 146 5.03 -12.95 6.49
C PHE A 146 4.20 -11.68 6.29
N LEU A 147 3.79 -10.98 7.36
CA LEU A 147 2.78 -9.91 7.25
C LEU A 147 3.27 -8.52 7.70
N ILE A 148 4.40 -8.42 8.41
CA ILE A 148 4.81 -7.21 9.14
C ILE A 148 4.96 -5.97 8.26
N THR A 149 5.41 -6.11 7.01
CA THR A 149 5.43 -5.02 6.04
C THR A 149 4.74 -5.43 4.74
N PRO A 150 4.16 -4.47 3.99
CA PRO A 150 3.57 -4.74 2.69
C PRO A 150 4.53 -5.41 1.71
N LYS A 151 5.82 -5.08 1.77
CA LYS A 151 6.86 -5.65 0.91
C LYS A 151 7.10 -7.13 1.22
N ILE A 152 7.12 -7.49 2.51
CA ILE A 152 7.28 -8.88 2.93
C ILE A 152 6.06 -9.70 2.51
N TYR A 153 4.85 -9.17 2.71
CA TYR A 153 3.64 -9.87 2.33
C TYR A 153 3.48 -10.01 0.81
N GLN A 154 3.79 -8.95 0.03
CA GLN A 154 3.79 -9.06 -1.43
C GLN A 154 4.76 -10.14 -1.91
N ARG A 155 5.99 -10.16 -1.37
CA ARG A 155 6.95 -11.22 -1.70
C ARG A 155 6.43 -12.61 -1.33
N TYR A 156 5.75 -12.74 -0.19
CA TYR A 156 5.13 -14.00 0.21
C TYR A 156 4.06 -14.44 -0.80
N LEU A 157 3.19 -13.53 -1.24
CA LEU A 157 2.21 -13.80 -2.30
C LEU A 157 2.88 -14.20 -3.63
N ASP A 158 3.98 -13.55 -4.01
CA ASP A 158 4.71 -13.85 -5.25
C ASP A 158 5.46 -15.20 -5.19
N GLU A 159 5.85 -15.64 -3.98
CA GLU A 159 6.56 -16.90 -3.75
C GLU A 159 5.60 -18.10 -3.56
N ILE A 160 4.33 -17.85 -3.24
CA ILE A 160 3.30 -18.89 -3.12
C ILE A 160 3.11 -19.56 -4.48
N SER A 161 3.10 -20.89 -4.46
CA SER A 161 2.78 -21.70 -5.63
C SER A 161 1.90 -22.87 -5.21
N PHE A 162 0.75 -22.97 -5.88
CA PHE A 162 -0.17 -24.07 -5.72
C PHE A 162 0.00 -25.10 -6.84
N ASP A 163 -0.05 -26.38 -6.45
CA ASP A 163 -0.08 -27.49 -7.41
C ASP A 163 -1.38 -27.43 -8.26
N ASP A 164 -2.49 -26.98 -7.65
CA ASP A 164 -3.76 -26.73 -8.36
C ASP A 164 -3.80 -25.31 -8.96
N PRO A 165 -3.94 -25.16 -10.30
CA PRO A 165 -4.02 -23.86 -10.95
C PRO A 165 -5.28 -23.06 -10.57
N ILE A 166 -6.37 -23.70 -10.14
CA ILE A 166 -7.61 -23.03 -9.76
C ILE A 166 -7.39 -22.12 -8.56
N LEU A 167 -6.56 -22.51 -7.58
CA LEU A 167 -6.23 -21.68 -6.42
C LEU A 167 -5.56 -20.36 -6.84
N ASN A 168 -4.60 -20.43 -7.76
CA ASN A 168 -3.95 -19.24 -8.33
C ASN A 168 -4.96 -18.39 -9.10
N ALA A 169 -5.89 -19.02 -9.83
CA ALA A 169 -6.90 -18.33 -10.61
C ALA A 169 -7.90 -17.58 -9.72
N ILE A 170 -8.38 -18.21 -8.63
CA ILE A 170 -9.24 -17.56 -7.62
C ILE A 170 -8.52 -16.37 -6.98
N MET A 171 -7.25 -16.53 -6.59
CA MET A 171 -6.45 -15.44 -6.06
C MET A 171 -6.38 -14.27 -7.05
N ASN A 172 -6.09 -14.53 -8.32
CA ASN A 172 -6.03 -13.47 -9.35
C ASN A 172 -7.38 -12.77 -9.55
N ASP A 173 -8.49 -13.51 -9.53
CA ASP A 173 -9.84 -12.94 -9.63
C ASP A 173 -10.14 -12.00 -8.47
N VAL A 174 -9.86 -12.42 -7.24
CA VAL A 174 -10.05 -11.60 -6.04
C VAL A 174 -9.22 -10.32 -6.14
N TYR A 175 -7.93 -10.44 -6.47
CA TYR A 175 -6.99 -9.31 -6.44
C TYR A 175 -7.17 -8.33 -7.62
N SER A 176 -7.80 -8.76 -8.72
CA SER A 176 -8.12 -7.91 -9.86
C SER A 176 -9.45 -7.17 -9.73
N HIS A 177 -10.36 -7.62 -8.87
CA HIS A 177 -11.68 -7.01 -8.71
C HIS A 177 -11.64 -5.57 -8.16
N THR A 178 -12.67 -4.76 -8.49
CA THR A 178 -12.77 -3.32 -8.18
C THR A 178 -12.75 -3.00 -6.68
N ASP A 179 -12.99 -4.00 -5.83
CA ASP A 179 -13.00 -3.86 -4.36
C ASP A 179 -12.26 -4.98 -3.60
N TYR A 180 -11.47 -5.78 -4.33
CA TYR A 180 -10.81 -6.96 -3.78
C TYR A 180 -11.80 -7.92 -3.10
N LYS A 181 -12.97 -8.08 -3.73
CA LYS A 181 -14.12 -8.80 -3.20
C LYS A 181 -14.93 -9.38 -4.35
N ILE A 182 -15.16 -10.69 -4.32
CA ILE A 182 -15.97 -11.40 -5.32
C ILE A 182 -16.98 -12.30 -4.61
N ARG A 183 -18.09 -12.64 -5.29
CA ARG A 183 -19.09 -13.57 -4.74
C ARG A 183 -18.64 -15.01 -4.93
N VAL A 184 -18.95 -15.87 -3.96
CA VAL A 184 -18.62 -17.29 -4.06
C VAL A 184 -19.37 -17.99 -5.20
N SER A 185 -20.63 -17.62 -5.44
CA SER A 185 -21.42 -18.16 -6.55
C SER A 185 -20.75 -17.94 -7.91
N GLU A 186 -20.16 -16.76 -8.13
CA GLU A 186 -19.43 -16.43 -9.36
C GLU A 186 -18.19 -17.33 -9.54
N VAL A 187 -17.47 -17.63 -8.44
CA VAL A 187 -16.29 -18.51 -8.45
C VAL A 187 -16.68 -19.96 -8.72
N ILE A 188 -17.70 -20.46 -8.01
CA ILE A 188 -18.21 -21.84 -8.18
C ILE A 188 -18.64 -22.06 -9.63
N GLU A 189 -19.40 -21.12 -10.20
CA GLU A 189 -19.86 -21.19 -11.59
C GLU A 189 -18.68 -21.13 -12.57
N LYS A 190 -17.80 -20.14 -12.42
CA LYS A 190 -16.66 -19.91 -13.33
C LYS A 190 -15.73 -21.11 -13.44
N TYR A 191 -15.46 -21.78 -12.32
CA TYR A 191 -14.55 -22.92 -12.26
C TYR A 191 -15.26 -24.27 -12.21
N SER A 192 -16.61 -24.29 -12.32
CA SER A 192 -17.44 -25.51 -12.28
C SER A 192 -17.13 -26.41 -11.07
N LEU A 193 -16.97 -25.79 -9.90
CA LEU A 193 -16.59 -26.49 -8.66
C LEU A 193 -17.81 -27.11 -7.98
N THR A 194 -17.64 -28.28 -7.35
CA THR A 194 -18.60 -28.69 -6.32
C THR A 194 -18.42 -27.85 -5.07
N ARG A 195 -19.42 -27.88 -4.17
CA ARG A 195 -19.34 -27.15 -2.91
C ARG A 195 -18.17 -27.65 -2.04
N GLU A 196 -17.94 -28.96 -2.00
CA GLU A 196 -16.82 -29.57 -1.27
C GLU A 196 -15.48 -29.13 -1.82
N GLN A 197 -15.32 -29.15 -3.14
CA GLN A 197 -14.09 -28.69 -3.79
C GLN A 197 -13.84 -27.22 -3.46
N PHE A 198 -14.87 -26.37 -3.57
CA PHE A 198 -14.75 -24.95 -3.22
C PHE A 198 -14.28 -24.76 -1.78
N GLU A 199 -14.86 -25.45 -0.81
CA GLU A 199 -14.47 -25.33 0.60
C GLU A 199 -13.05 -25.79 0.88
N GLU A 200 -12.62 -26.88 0.23
CA GLU A 200 -11.23 -27.34 0.31
C GLU A 200 -10.26 -26.28 -0.24
N HIS A 201 -10.59 -25.68 -1.39
CA HIS A 201 -9.82 -24.60 -1.98
C HIS A 201 -9.75 -23.38 -1.06
N MET A 202 -10.89 -22.99 -0.47
CA MET A 202 -10.95 -21.86 0.45
C MET A 202 -10.13 -22.09 1.71
N LEU A 203 -10.15 -23.29 2.29
CA LEU A 203 -9.31 -23.63 3.42
C LEU A 203 -7.83 -23.48 3.09
N LEU A 204 -7.39 -23.93 1.91
CA LEU A 204 -6.02 -23.75 1.46
C LEU A 204 -5.66 -22.27 1.30
N LEU A 205 -6.54 -21.45 0.70
CA LEU A 205 -6.32 -20.00 0.56
C LEU A 205 -6.29 -19.28 1.92
N GLU A 206 -7.16 -19.65 2.85
CA GLU A 206 -7.24 -19.08 4.21
C GLU A 206 -6.00 -19.42 5.03
N PHE A 207 -5.57 -20.69 5.03
CA PHE A 207 -4.34 -21.08 5.73
C PHE A 207 -3.08 -20.55 5.06
N ASN A 208 -3.08 -20.27 3.75
CA ASN A 208 -1.99 -19.53 3.12
C ASN A 208 -2.13 -18.01 3.29
N LEU A 209 -3.05 -17.53 4.15
CA LEU A 209 -3.22 -16.10 4.46
C LEU A 209 -3.50 -15.24 3.21
N ILE A 210 -4.14 -15.80 2.17
CA ILE A 210 -4.35 -15.14 0.87
C ILE A 210 -5.72 -14.51 0.79
N CYS A 211 -6.74 -15.31 1.10
CA CYS A 211 -8.15 -14.95 1.03
C CYS A 211 -8.90 -15.49 2.25
N CYS A 212 -10.03 -14.88 2.58
CA CYS A 212 -10.91 -15.21 3.68
C CYS A 212 -12.34 -15.31 3.17
N LEU A 213 -13.07 -16.31 3.66
CA LEU A 213 -14.49 -16.45 3.43
C LEU A 213 -15.28 -15.66 4.49
N SER A 214 -16.22 -14.84 4.03
CA SER A 214 -17.13 -14.05 4.87
C SER A 214 -18.52 -13.97 4.23
N TYR A 215 -19.49 -13.44 4.96
CA TYR A 215 -20.88 -13.31 4.51
C TYR A 215 -21.29 -11.85 4.59
N ASN A 216 -22.11 -11.38 3.66
CA ASN A 216 -22.87 -10.13 3.84
C ASN A 216 -24.34 -10.44 3.78
N GLU A 217 -25.12 -9.75 4.60
CA GLU A 217 -26.57 -9.85 4.56
C GLU A 217 -27.10 -9.24 3.26
N SER A 218 -28.06 -9.92 2.65
CA SER A 218 -28.85 -9.43 1.52
C SER A 218 -30.29 -9.87 1.72
N ASP A 219 -31.16 -8.92 2.08
CA ASP A 219 -32.57 -9.16 2.40
C ASP A 219 -32.75 -10.22 3.51
N ASP A 220 -33.07 -11.47 3.16
CA ASP A 220 -33.33 -12.59 4.08
C ASP A 220 -32.29 -13.73 3.95
N HIS A 221 -31.20 -13.50 3.22
CA HIS A 221 -30.16 -14.51 3.04
C HIS A 221 -28.75 -13.92 3.17
N TRP A 222 -27.81 -14.81 3.44
CA TRP A 222 -26.40 -14.49 3.50
C TRP A 222 -25.73 -14.73 2.16
N VAL A 223 -25.05 -13.70 1.64
CA VAL A 223 -24.26 -13.78 0.41
C VAL A 223 -22.81 -13.98 0.77
N GLU A 224 -22.30 -15.14 0.38
CA GLU A 224 -20.90 -15.50 0.55
C GLU A 224 -19.96 -14.72 -0.36
N VAL A 225 -18.88 -14.22 0.24
CA VAL A 225 -17.88 -13.41 -0.44
C VAL A 225 -16.46 -13.77 -0.02
N ILE A 226 -15.55 -13.62 -0.98
CA ILE A 226 -14.13 -13.88 -0.81
C ILE A 226 -13.38 -12.57 -0.86
N THR A 227 -12.55 -12.30 0.14
CA THR A 227 -11.70 -11.10 0.20
C THR A 227 -10.32 -11.44 0.75
N PRO A 228 -9.27 -10.66 0.51
CA PRO A 228 -8.07 -10.73 1.34
C PRO A 228 -8.41 -10.40 2.80
N PHE A 229 -7.48 -10.68 3.72
CA PHE A 229 -7.65 -10.22 5.10
C PHE A 229 -7.76 -8.69 5.17
N TYR A 230 -8.47 -8.22 6.19
CA TYR A 230 -8.98 -6.86 6.27
C TYR A 230 -7.88 -5.80 6.12
N GLU A 231 -6.79 -5.91 6.87
CA GLU A 231 -5.72 -4.90 6.89
C GLU A 231 -5.04 -4.75 5.54
N TRP A 232 -4.80 -5.87 4.83
CA TRP A 232 -4.25 -5.83 3.49
C TRP A 232 -5.22 -5.23 2.49
N ARG A 233 -6.48 -5.64 2.52
CA ARG A 233 -7.52 -5.08 1.64
C ARG A 233 -7.67 -3.57 1.84
N GLN A 234 -7.61 -3.07 3.08
CA GLN A 234 -7.66 -1.64 3.35
C GLN A 234 -6.47 -0.90 2.75
N LEU A 235 -5.25 -1.43 2.94
CA LEU A 235 -4.06 -0.85 2.33
C LEU A 235 -4.15 -0.79 0.80
N LEU A 236 -4.64 -1.87 0.17
CA LEU A 236 -4.82 -1.91 -1.29
C LEU A 236 -5.86 -0.87 -1.76
N ARG A 237 -6.98 -0.72 -1.05
CA ARG A 237 -8.01 0.28 -1.33
C ARG A 237 -7.46 1.70 -1.18
N GLU A 238 -6.74 1.99 -0.11
CA GLU A 238 -6.10 3.29 0.12
C GLU A 238 -5.10 3.60 -1.00
N ARG A 239 -4.26 2.64 -1.39
CA ARG A 239 -3.34 2.78 -2.52
C ARG A 239 -4.07 3.09 -3.81
N ARG A 240 -5.14 2.35 -4.15
CA ARG A 240 -5.93 2.57 -5.37
C ARG A 240 -6.57 3.95 -5.37
N LYS A 241 -7.16 4.36 -4.24
CA LYS A 241 -7.79 5.67 -4.05
C LYS A 241 -6.78 6.83 -4.18
N ASN A 242 -5.59 6.66 -3.63
CA ASN A 242 -4.55 7.69 -3.59
C ASN A 242 -3.57 7.61 -4.77
N GLN A 243 -3.88 6.82 -5.82
CA GLN A 243 -3.06 6.83 -7.03
C GLN A 243 -3.19 8.18 -7.74
N PRO A 244 -2.07 8.89 -8.01
CA PRO A 244 -2.09 10.14 -8.75
C PRO A 244 -2.71 9.94 -10.14
N GLN A 245 -3.63 10.82 -10.49
CA GLN A 245 -4.28 10.83 -11.80
C GLN A 245 -3.55 11.80 -12.74
N PRO A 246 -3.41 11.43 -14.03
CA PRO A 246 -2.85 12.33 -15.03
C PRO A 246 -3.73 13.59 -15.19
N ILE A 247 -3.09 14.73 -15.39
CA ILE A 247 -3.76 15.96 -15.83
C ILE A 247 -4.07 15.81 -17.33
N ASN A 248 -5.35 15.87 -17.69
CA ASN A 248 -5.79 15.70 -19.08
C ASN A 248 -5.60 16.97 -19.93
N HIS A 249 -5.71 18.15 -19.33
CA HIS A 249 -5.65 19.46 -20.02
C HIS A 249 -4.21 19.98 -20.13
N LEU A 250 -3.37 19.25 -20.88
CA LEU A 250 -1.92 19.52 -20.95
C LEU A 250 -1.56 20.92 -21.47
N LEU A 251 -2.43 21.53 -22.30
CA LEU A 251 -2.22 22.87 -22.86
C LEU A 251 -2.43 24.00 -21.83
N GLU A 252 -3.14 23.71 -20.74
CA GLU A 252 -3.40 24.66 -19.66
C GLU A 252 -2.28 24.64 -18.61
N ILE A 253 -1.26 23.77 -18.78
CA ILE A 253 -0.12 23.68 -17.88
C ILE A 253 0.89 24.78 -18.22
N GLU A 254 1.08 25.70 -17.28
CA GLU A 254 2.11 26.72 -17.33
C GLU A 254 3.43 26.13 -16.82
N ARG A 255 4.27 25.67 -17.75
CA ARG A 255 5.58 25.11 -17.39
C ARG A 255 6.51 26.18 -16.81
N THR A 256 7.24 25.83 -15.76
CA THR A 256 8.33 26.65 -15.20
C THR A 256 9.40 26.96 -16.25
N HIS A 257 9.68 25.98 -17.12
CA HIS A 257 10.57 26.13 -18.26
C HIS A 257 10.04 25.36 -19.48
N PRO A 258 10.09 25.94 -20.71
CA PRO A 258 9.64 25.26 -21.94
C PRO A 258 10.40 23.97 -22.26
N HIS A 259 11.71 23.96 -22.03
CA HIS A 259 12.61 22.82 -22.26
C HIS A 259 12.91 22.02 -20.97
N ASP A 260 13.07 20.70 -21.10
CA ASP A 260 13.36 19.78 -19.98
C ASP A 260 14.73 20.04 -19.33
N PHE A 261 15.75 20.36 -20.13
CA PHE A 261 17.07 20.81 -19.65
C PHE A 261 17.15 22.32 -19.43
N GLY A 262 16.01 22.99 -19.30
CA GLY A 262 15.96 24.45 -19.27
C GLY A 262 16.88 25.11 -18.25
N PHE A 263 16.89 24.59 -17.03
CA PHE A 263 17.79 25.07 -15.99
C PHE A 263 19.27 24.94 -16.37
N VAL A 264 19.66 23.82 -16.98
CA VAL A 264 21.03 23.55 -17.43
C VAL A 264 21.44 24.47 -18.60
N MET A 265 20.48 24.79 -19.47
CA MET A 265 20.70 25.75 -20.55
C MET A 265 20.89 27.17 -19.99
N ASP A 266 20.06 27.57 -19.02
CA ASP A 266 20.15 28.88 -18.38
C ASP A 266 21.46 29.06 -17.59
N THR A 267 21.93 28.02 -16.87
CA THR A 267 23.25 28.05 -16.20
C THR A 267 24.40 28.17 -17.21
N SER A 268 24.31 27.48 -18.35
CA SER A 268 25.32 27.56 -19.41
C SER A 268 25.31 28.92 -20.10
N ALA A 269 24.15 29.53 -20.32
CA ALA A 269 24.02 30.87 -20.91
C ALA A 269 24.65 31.95 -20.01
N ILE A 270 24.41 31.89 -18.70
CA ILE A 270 25.02 32.81 -17.72
C ILE A 270 26.53 32.60 -17.67
N THR A 271 26.99 31.34 -17.56
CA THR A 271 28.43 31.01 -17.55
C THR A 271 29.14 31.51 -18.81
N SER A 272 28.55 31.29 -19.98
CA SER A 272 29.09 31.74 -21.27
C SER A 272 29.14 33.27 -21.37
N THR A 273 28.12 33.97 -20.86
CA THR A 273 28.11 35.44 -20.85
C THR A 273 29.19 35.98 -19.90
N ALA A 274 29.31 35.39 -18.71
CA ALA A 274 30.29 35.80 -17.70
C ALA A 274 31.75 35.61 -18.16
N LEU A 275 32.00 34.62 -19.02
CA LEU A 275 33.32 34.39 -19.63
C LEU A 275 33.75 35.53 -20.56
N ASN A 276 32.78 36.18 -21.21
CA ASN A 276 33.04 37.28 -22.15
C ASN A 276 33.01 38.64 -21.47
N SER A 277 32.16 38.83 -20.46
CA SER A 277 31.99 40.11 -19.78
C SER A 277 31.36 39.93 -18.39
N PRO A 278 31.78 40.72 -17.36
CA PRO A 278 31.14 40.71 -16.06
C PRO A 278 29.64 41.03 -16.14
N ILE A 279 28.80 40.29 -15.39
CA ILE A 279 27.34 40.46 -15.40
C ILE A 279 26.89 41.19 -14.14
N PRO A 280 26.18 42.33 -14.24
CA PRO A 280 25.71 43.06 -13.07
C PRO A 280 24.62 42.30 -12.32
N ILE A 281 24.75 42.26 -11.00
CA ILE A 281 23.75 41.71 -10.06
C ILE A 281 23.38 42.73 -9.00
N HIS A 282 22.30 42.46 -8.28
CA HIS A 282 21.91 43.26 -7.11
C HIS A 282 21.47 42.35 -5.97
N GLU A 283 21.43 42.92 -4.78
CA GLU A 283 21.01 42.25 -3.57
C GLU A 283 19.55 42.62 -3.25
N GLU A 284 18.74 41.60 -2.95
CA GLU A 284 17.34 41.77 -2.57
C GLU A 284 17.03 40.87 -1.37
N ASN A 285 16.68 41.47 -0.23
CA ASN A 285 16.42 40.76 1.04
C ASN A 285 17.61 39.90 1.53
N GLY A 286 18.84 40.39 1.36
CA GLY A 286 20.04 39.68 1.83
C GLY A 286 20.55 38.58 0.89
N GLU A 287 19.95 38.41 -0.28
CA GLU A 287 20.35 37.41 -1.27
C GLU A 287 20.60 38.04 -2.64
N TRP A 288 21.64 37.56 -3.33
CA TRP A 288 21.97 37.99 -4.69
C TRP A 288 20.94 37.48 -5.68
N THR A 289 20.56 38.35 -6.62
CA THR A 289 19.63 38.01 -7.70
C THR A 289 20.02 38.72 -9.00
N LEU A 290 19.51 38.20 -10.13
CA LEU A 290 19.69 38.81 -11.45
C LEU A 290 18.60 39.86 -11.69
N PRO A 291 18.95 41.09 -12.09
CA PRO A 291 17.97 42.07 -12.57
C PRO A 291 17.14 41.50 -13.73
N GLN A 292 15.84 41.84 -13.80
CA GLN A 292 14.94 41.34 -14.86
C GLN A 292 15.43 41.69 -16.26
N GLU A 293 16.00 42.87 -16.45
CA GLU A 293 16.54 43.32 -17.74
C GLU A 293 17.74 42.47 -18.14
N THR A 294 18.67 42.22 -17.21
CA THR A 294 19.82 41.33 -17.40
C THR A 294 19.37 39.91 -17.73
N ALA A 295 18.39 39.37 -17.00
CA ALA A 295 17.85 38.04 -17.26
C ALA A 295 17.21 37.94 -18.65
N ARG A 296 16.44 38.95 -19.07
CA ARG A 296 15.87 38.99 -20.43
C ARG A 296 16.93 39.05 -21.51
N HIS A 297 18.00 39.82 -21.29
CA HIS A 297 19.10 39.94 -22.24
C HIS A 297 19.85 38.61 -22.42
N ILE A 298 20.12 37.89 -21.33
CA ILE A 298 20.92 36.66 -21.36
C ILE A 298 20.07 35.44 -21.73
N LEU A 299 18.89 35.31 -21.14
CA LEU A 299 18.04 34.12 -21.22
C LEU A 299 16.88 34.26 -22.23
N GLY A 300 16.67 35.46 -22.78
CA GLY A 300 15.56 35.75 -23.68
C GLY A 300 14.18 35.78 -23.01
N ARG A 301 14.11 35.72 -21.67
CA ARG A 301 12.85 35.68 -20.90
C ARG A 301 12.99 36.29 -19.51
N SER A 302 11.87 36.69 -18.93
CA SER A 302 11.79 37.02 -17.50
C SER A 302 11.81 35.74 -16.66
N ILE A 303 12.41 35.81 -15.48
CA ILE A 303 12.49 34.71 -14.51
C ILE A 303 12.04 35.21 -13.13
N THR A 304 11.54 34.33 -12.26
CA THR A 304 11.20 34.77 -10.89
C THR A 304 12.47 35.01 -10.07
N PRO A 305 12.42 35.86 -9.03
CA PRO A 305 13.56 36.05 -8.12
C PRO A 305 14.03 34.74 -7.48
N GLN A 306 13.11 33.82 -7.14
CA GLN A 306 13.50 32.51 -6.59
C GLN A 306 14.30 31.68 -7.59
N TYR A 307 13.90 31.67 -8.87
CA TYR A 307 14.62 30.96 -9.93
C TYR A 307 16.02 31.55 -10.17
N ALA A 308 16.14 32.89 -10.19
CA ALA A 308 17.41 33.58 -10.32
C ALA A 308 18.38 33.25 -9.17
N ARG A 309 17.90 33.29 -7.92
CA ARG A 309 18.69 32.93 -6.73
C ARG A 309 19.19 31.49 -6.80
N LEU A 310 18.35 30.55 -7.24
CA LEU A 310 18.74 29.15 -7.40
C LEU A 310 19.83 28.97 -8.47
N LEU A 311 19.71 29.66 -9.61
CA LEU A 311 20.76 29.67 -10.65
C LEU A 311 22.09 30.15 -10.09
N LEU A 312 22.10 31.33 -9.45
CA LEU A 312 23.33 31.92 -8.90
C LEU A 312 23.96 31.03 -7.84
N LYS A 313 23.15 30.49 -6.92
CA LYS A 313 23.62 29.55 -5.90
C LYS A 313 24.36 28.37 -6.53
N ILE A 314 23.73 27.70 -7.51
CA ILE A 314 24.33 26.52 -8.17
C ILE A 314 25.59 26.90 -8.95
N LEU A 315 25.58 28.03 -9.68
CA LEU A 315 26.75 28.49 -10.46
C LEU A 315 27.97 28.79 -9.59
N ILE A 316 27.77 29.48 -8.47
CA ILE A 316 28.84 29.85 -7.51
C ILE A 316 29.43 28.59 -6.87
N GLU A 317 28.55 27.67 -6.47
CA GLU A 317 28.93 26.49 -5.73
C GLU A 317 29.59 25.41 -6.59
N LEU A 318 29.18 25.31 -7.86
CA LEU A 318 29.91 24.55 -8.88
C LEU A 318 31.23 25.23 -9.28
N LYS A 319 31.54 26.40 -8.69
CA LYS A 319 32.73 27.22 -8.98
C LYS A 319 32.85 27.57 -10.45
N LEU A 320 31.71 27.74 -11.12
CA LEU A 320 31.65 28.24 -12.49
C LEU A 320 31.80 29.76 -12.50
N VAL A 321 31.25 30.42 -11.48
CA VAL A 321 31.36 31.87 -11.34
C VAL A 321 31.69 32.27 -9.90
N GLU A 322 32.05 33.53 -9.70
CA GLU A 322 32.06 34.17 -8.39
C GLU A 322 31.48 35.58 -8.44
N ILE A 323 31.18 36.11 -7.26
CA ILE A 323 30.70 37.47 -7.10
C ILE A 323 31.87 38.36 -6.71
N ALA A 324 32.15 39.36 -7.53
CA ALA A 324 33.13 40.42 -7.29
C ALA A 324 32.51 41.77 -7.64
N ASP A 325 32.60 42.75 -6.74
CA ASP A 325 32.11 44.12 -6.97
C ASP A 325 30.69 44.23 -7.53
N HIS A 326 29.74 43.47 -6.94
CA HIS A 326 28.34 43.39 -7.40
C HIS A 326 28.19 42.87 -8.85
N GLN A 327 29.15 42.10 -9.33
CA GLN A 327 29.14 41.47 -10.64
C GLN A 327 29.45 39.99 -10.54
N ILE A 328 28.94 39.21 -11.49
CA ILE A 328 29.32 37.82 -11.71
C ILE A 328 30.50 37.80 -12.68
N VAL A 329 31.58 37.15 -12.28
CA VAL A 329 32.76 36.92 -13.10
C VAL A 329 33.02 35.42 -13.24
N SER A 330 33.54 35.00 -14.40
CA SER A 330 33.83 33.59 -14.70
C SER A 330 35.02 33.07 -13.91
N LYS A 331 35.01 31.77 -13.59
CA LYS A 331 36.15 31.02 -13.03
C LYS A 331 36.75 30.03 -14.02
N ASP A 332 37.91 29.46 -13.67
CA ASP A 332 38.65 28.48 -14.48
C ASP A 332 37.80 27.28 -14.96
N LEU A 333 36.84 26.83 -14.13
CA LEU A 333 35.98 25.68 -14.49
C LEU A 333 34.88 26.03 -15.51
N SER A 334 34.70 27.31 -15.86
CA SER A 334 33.67 27.77 -16.81
C SER A 334 33.86 27.16 -18.20
N GLU A 335 35.08 27.20 -18.72
CA GLU A 335 35.37 26.72 -20.08
C GLU A 335 35.15 25.20 -20.17
N ASP A 336 35.61 24.46 -19.16
CA ASP A 336 35.43 23.01 -19.11
C ASP A 336 33.97 22.61 -18.90
N TRP A 337 33.20 23.40 -18.15
CA TRP A 337 31.75 23.24 -18.05
C TRP A 337 31.07 23.38 -19.41
N LEU A 338 31.39 24.42 -20.17
CA LEU A 338 30.76 24.71 -21.46
C LEU A 338 31.12 23.70 -22.55
N LYS A 339 32.22 22.94 -22.40
CA LYS A 339 32.58 21.83 -23.29
C LYS A 339 31.75 20.57 -23.06
N LYS A 340 31.14 20.40 -21.88
CA LYS A 340 30.34 19.22 -21.54
C LYS A 340 29.01 19.20 -22.31
N HIS A 341 28.52 18.00 -22.59
CA HIS A 341 27.17 17.84 -23.12
C HIS A 341 26.11 18.16 -22.04
N LEU A 342 24.90 18.56 -22.47
CA LEU A 342 23.80 18.93 -21.56
C LEU A 342 23.49 17.84 -20.51
N GLN A 343 23.58 16.56 -20.89
CA GLN A 343 23.35 15.45 -19.97
C GLN A 343 24.44 15.34 -18.90
N GLU A 344 25.71 15.59 -19.25
CA GLU A 344 26.83 15.56 -18.30
C GLU A 344 26.77 16.75 -17.33
N GLN A 345 26.38 17.91 -17.86
CA GLN A 345 26.10 19.10 -17.06
C GLN A 345 24.95 18.85 -16.08
N ALA A 346 23.85 18.25 -16.55
CA ALA A 346 22.71 17.87 -15.74
C ALA A 346 23.08 16.90 -14.60
N ILE A 347 23.87 15.86 -14.88
CA ILE A 347 24.37 14.91 -13.87
C ILE A 347 25.27 15.62 -12.84
N THR A 348 26.07 16.59 -13.28
CA THR A 348 26.92 17.38 -12.37
C THR A 348 26.07 18.21 -11.41
N ILE A 349 25.03 18.88 -11.91
CA ILE A 349 24.06 19.63 -11.10
C ILE A 349 23.31 18.70 -10.14
N TYR A 350 22.86 17.54 -10.61
CA TYR A 350 22.20 16.54 -9.75
C TYR A 350 23.09 16.10 -8.60
N ARG A 351 24.33 15.68 -8.88
CA ARG A 351 25.29 15.25 -7.85
C ARG A 351 25.52 16.35 -6.82
N TYR A 352 25.69 17.59 -7.27
CA TYR A 352 25.78 18.75 -6.38
C TYR A 352 24.54 18.89 -5.50
N GLY A 353 23.35 18.87 -6.10
CA GLY A 353 22.08 18.99 -5.38
C GLY A 353 21.82 17.87 -4.38
N VAL A 354 22.29 16.64 -4.63
CA VAL A 354 22.24 15.54 -3.66
C VAL A 354 23.24 15.74 -2.52
N HIS A 355 24.46 16.21 -2.82
CA HIS A 355 25.47 16.47 -1.79
C HIS A 355 25.14 17.65 -0.88
N GLN A 356 24.39 18.64 -1.38
CA GLN A 356 23.98 19.84 -0.65
C GLN A 356 22.55 19.77 -0.11
N GLY A 357 21.75 18.85 -0.66
CA GLY A 357 20.41 18.51 -0.18
C GLY A 357 20.41 17.71 1.12
N ALA A 358 21.53 17.64 1.85
CA ALA A 358 21.54 17.34 3.28
C ALA A 358 21.01 18.57 4.03
N PRO A 359 19.71 18.62 4.38
CA PRO A 359 19.13 19.77 5.03
C PRO A 359 19.57 19.71 6.48
N VAL A 360 20.51 20.56 6.89
CA VAL A 360 20.90 20.74 8.30
C VAL A 360 21.55 19.47 8.92
N PRO A 361 22.55 19.58 9.82
CA PRO A 361 23.06 18.39 10.50
C PRO A 361 21.95 17.77 11.37
N GLY A 362 21.38 16.62 10.98
CA GLY A 362 20.64 15.77 11.92
C GLY A 362 19.48 14.89 11.40
N THR A 363 18.72 15.29 10.37
CA THR A 363 17.37 14.70 10.18
C THR A 363 17.13 13.93 8.87
N TYR A 364 17.77 14.31 7.76
CA TYR A 364 17.56 13.65 6.46
C TYR A 364 18.87 13.17 5.83
N ILE A 365 18.86 11.96 5.29
CA ILE A 365 20.05 11.28 4.75
C ILE A 365 19.80 10.95 3.28
N ASN A 366 20.86 10.67 2.50
CA ASN A 366 20.77 10.11 1.14
C ASN A 366 19.74 8.96 0.98
N ARG A 367 19.45 8.23 2.07
CA ARG A 367 18.36 7.24 2.12
C ARG A 367 17.02 7.87 1.75
N ASP A 368 16.64 8.98 2.36
CA ASP A 368 15.32 9.60 2.19
C ASP A 368 15.13 10.13 0.76
N LEU A 369 16.18 10.71 0.18
CA LEU A 369 16.20 11.14 -1.21
C LEU A 369 15.95 9.96 -2.17
N ARG A 370 16.59 8.82 -1.92
CA ARG A 370 16.37 7.58 -2.68
C ARG A 370 14.96 7.02 -2.52
N GLU A 371 14.35 7.18 -1.35
CA GLU A 371 12.95 6.78 -1.13
C GLU A 371 11.96 7.68 -1.88
N ILE A 372 12.25 8.98 -2.01
CA ILE A 372 11.51 9.90 -2.88
C ILE A 372 11.63 9.45 -4.34
N GLU A 373 12.85 9.20 -4.84
CA GLU A 373 13.08 8.70 -6.19
C GLU A 373 12.37 7.36 -6.45
N THR A 374 12.44 6.43 -5.50
CA THR A 374 11.73 5.14 -5.58
C THR A 374 10.21 5.33 -5.67
N SER A 375 9.67 6.34 -4.99
CA SER A 375 8.26 6.70 -5.08
C SER A 375 7.92 7.31 -6.44
N LEU A 376 8.81 8.13 -7.01
CA LEU A 376 8.68 8.70 -8.35
C LEU A 376 8.72 7.63 -9.45
N LYS A 377 9.51 6.55 -9.30
CA LYS A 377 9.53 5.44 -10.28
C LYS A 377 8.14 4.87 -10.57
N ARG A 378 7.23 4.89 -9.60
CA ARG A 378 5.84 4.40 -9.78
C ARG A 378 5.01 5.29 -10.72
N LEU A 379 5.50 6.47 -11.07
CA LEU A 379 4.81 7.50 -11.84
C LEU A 379 5.42 7.71 -13.23
N MET A 380 6.44 6.93 -13.61
CA MET A 380 7.19 7.13 -14.88
C MET A 380 6.29 7.23 -16.11
N ASN A 381 5.15 6.54 -16.12
CA ASN A 381 4.23 6.49 -17.26
C ASN A 381 2.93 7.29 -17.06
N LYS A 382 2.82 8.09 -16.00
CA LYS A 382 1.58 8.82 -15.66
C LYS A 382 1.50 10.22 -16.26
N GLY A 383 2.57 10.74 -16.86
CA GLY A 383 2.59 12.12 -17.38
C GLY A 383 2.55 13.16 -16.26
N TRP A 384 1.89 14.30 -16.51
CA TRP A 384 1.76 15.39 -15.54
C TRP A 384 0.78 15.05 -14.43
N ILE A 385 1.18 15.27 -13.18
CA ILE A 385 0.38 15.01 -11.98
C ILE A 385 0.50 16.17 -10.99
N TYR A 386 -0.49 16.33 -10.12
CA TYR A 386 -0.41 17.29 -9.02
C TYR A 386 0.51 16.79 -7.89
N PHE A 387 1.23 17.73 -7.27
CA PHE A 387 2.11 17.42 -6.14
C PHE A 387 1.33 16.88 -4.93
N ASP A 388 0.17 17.46 -4.60
CA ASP A 388 -0.67 17.00 -3.50
C ASP A 388 -1.15 15.55 -3.67
N ASP A 389 -1.46 15.16 -4.91
CA ASP A 389 -1.90 13.79 -5.20
C ASP A 389 -0.74 12.81 -5.12
N PHE A 390 0.46 13.23 -5.54
CA PHE A 390 1.69 12.47 -5.28
C PHE A 390 1.91 12.24 -3.78
N LEU A 391 1.79 13.28 -2.95
CA LEU A 391 1.98 13.16 -1.50
C LEU A 391 0.97 12.20 -0.85
N LYS A 392 -0.32 12.27 -1.23
CA LYS A 392 -1.35 11.33 -0.73
C LYS A 392 -1.03 9.87 -1.06
N GLY A 393 -0.40 9.62 -2.21
CA GLY A 393 0.02 8.28 -2.65
C GLY A 393 1.39 7.85 -2.11
N CYS A 394 2.19 8.78 -1.58
CA CYS A 394 3.55 8.53 -1.14
C CYS A 394 3.57 7.75 0.17
N CYS A 395 4.11 6.53 0.15
CA CYS A 395 4.23 5.65 1.33
C CYS A 395 5.68 5.42 1.74
N ALA A 396 6.57 6.37 1.45
CA ALA A 396 7.99 6.29 1.71
C ALA A 396 8.34 6.63 3.18
N PRO A 397 9.28 5.91 3.81
CA PRO A 397 9.76 6.24 5.15
C PRO A 397 10.76 7.42 5.07
N ILE A 398 10.23 8.64 4.99
CA ILE A 398 11.03 9.86 4.86
C ILE A 398 11.19 10.53 6.23
N GLY A 399 12.43 10.91 6.56
CA GLY A 399 12.78 11.55 7.83
C GLY A 399 12.63 10.58 9.01
N ASN A 400 11.83 10.97 10.00
CA ASN A 400 11.54 10.17 11.19
C ASN A 400 10.36 9.20 10.99
N ASN A 401 9.76 9.15 9.80
CA ASN A 401 8.67 8.23 9.51
C ASN A 401 9.18 6.78 9.39
N ASN A 402 8.46 5.87 10.04
CA ASN A 402 8.71 4.45 9.91
C ASN A 402 8.17 3.92 8.57
N PRO A 403 8.75 2.83 8.05
CA PRO A 403 8.16 2.12 6.92
C PRO A 403 6.75 1.65 7.27
N VAL A 404 5.92 1.49 6.24
CA VAL A 404 4.57 0.94 6.43
C VAL A 404 4.67 -0.42 7.09
N THR A 405 4.17 -0.50 8.33
CA THR A 405 4.27 -1.68 9.18
C THR A 405 2.90 -2.03 9.75
N LEU A 406 2.65 -3.32 9.92
CA LEU A 406 1.44 -3.82 10.56
C LEU A 406 1.58 -3.65 12.07
N VAL A 407 0.75 -2.79 12.65
CA VAL A 407 0.81 -2.47 14.08
C VAL A 407 -0.52 -2.76 14.76
N LYS A 408 -0.46 -3.21 16.01
CA LYS A 408 -1.64 -3.37 16.87
C LYS A 408 -1.87 -2.07 17.64
N LYS A 409 -2.96 -1.37 17.35
CA LYS A 409 -3.42 -0.20 18.11
C LYS A 409 -4.69 -0.55 18.88
N GLY A 410 -4.56 -0.69 20.20
CA GLY A 410 -5.63 -1.18 21.06
C GLY A 410 -6.00 -2.62 20.70
N LYS A 411 -7.27 -2.86 20.36
CA LYS A 411 -7.77 -4.19 19.94
C LYS A 411 -7.68 -4.46 18.43
N ARG A 412 -7.22 -3.49 17.62
CA ARG A 412 -7.26 -3.60 16.16
C ARG A 412 -5.86 -3.53 15.55
N TRP A 413 -5.69 -4.24 14.45
CA TRP A 413 -4.49 -4.17 13.62
C TRP A 413 -4.72 -3.24 12.43
N LYS A 414 -3.66 -2.61 11.94
CA LYS A 414 -3.67 -1.86 10.69
C LYS A 414 -2.25 -1.72 10.15
N TYR A 415 -2.11 -1.58 8.84
CA TYR A 415 -0.90 -1.03 8.26
C TYR A 415 -0.86 0.47 8.56
N GLU A 416 0.15 0.91 9.29
CA GLU A 416 0.35 2.33 9.57
C GLU A 416 1.07 2.99 8.40
N LEU A 417 0.40 3.94 7.74
CA LEU A 417 0.99 4.76 6.70
C LEU A 417 1.83 5.90 7.31
N PRO A 418 2.92 6.33 6.64
CA PRO A 418 3.70 7.47 7.08
C PRO A 418 2.85 8.74 7.09
N ALA A 419 3.07 9.60 8.09
CA ALA A 419 2.41 10.88 8.23
C ALA A 419 3.49 11.98 8.15
N TYR A 420 3.62 12.57 6.97
CA TYR A 420 4.64 13.59 6.72
C TYR A 420 4.34 14.86 7.51
N SER A 421 5.33 15.33 8.25
CA SER A 421 5.34 16.66 8.86
C SER A 421 5.46 17.76 7.79
N GLU A 422 5.22 19.02 8.18
CA GLU A 422 5.45 20.16 7.27
C GLU A 422 6.90 20.23 6.77
N GLU A 423 7.87 19.84 7.61
CA GLU A 423 9.28 19.77 7.25
C GLU A 423 9.56 18.66 6.23
N ASP A 424 8.93 17.48 6.39
CA ASP A 424 9.01 16.39 5.41
C ASP A 424 8.45 16.83 4.06
N ILE A 425 7.26 17.44 4.05
CA ILE A 425 6.61 17.93 2.83
C ILE A 425 7.48 18.97 2.13
N LYS A 426 8.05 19.92 2.89
CA LYS A 426 8.95 20.95 2.36
C LYS A 426 10.21 20.32 1.74
N THR A 427 10.78 19.31 2.39
CA THR A 427 11.97 18.60 1.89
C THR A 427 11.67 17.85 0.60
N ILE A 428 10.54 17.12 0.54
CA ILE A 428 10.09 16.41 -0.66
C ILE A 428 9.84 17.41 -1.81
N HIS A 429 9.17 18.52 -1.52
CA HIS A 429 8.90 19.59 -2.47
C HIS A 429 10.20 20.16 -3.02
N GLN A 430 11.11 20.62 -2.17
CA GLN A 430 12.40 21.18 -2.58
C GLN A 430 13.20 20.19 -3.43
N TYR A 431 13.23 18.91 -3.05
CA TYR A 431 13.95 17.91 -3.81
C TYR A 431 13.37 17.74 -5.23
N ILE A 432 12.05 17.66 -5.37
CA ILE A 432 11.39 17.52 -6.70
C ILE A 432 11.49 18.82 -7.50
N PHE A 433 11.03 19.94 -6.93
CA PHE A 433 10.83 21.20 -7.64
C PHE A 433 12.10 22.04 -7.80
N GLN A 434 13.17 21.73 -7.06
CA GLN A 434 14.47 22.40 -7.20
C GLN A 434 15.54 21.44 -7.67
N THR A 435 15.86 20.38 -6.91
CA THR A 435 17.00 19.51 -7.22
C THR A 435 16.79 18.69 -8.50
N LEU A 436 15.70 17.92 -8.57
CA LEU A 436 15.40 17.08 -9.74
C LEU A 436 15.03 17.94 -10.96
N PHE A 437 14.36 19.07 -10.74
CA PHE A 437 14.06 20.03 -11.80
C PHE A 437 15.33 20.66 -12.39
N ALA A 438 16.27 21.12 -11.54
CA ALA A 438 17.53 21.70 -11.98
C ALA A 438 18.39 20.71 -12.78
N ALA A 439 18.32 19.42 -12.40
CA ALA A 439 18.96 18.33 -13.12
C ALA A 439 18.22 17.90 -14.40
N GLY A 440 17.05 18.48 -14.71
CA GLY A 440 16.23 18.07 -15.86
C GLY A 440 15.63 16.67 -15.75
N PHE A 441 15.61 16.08 -14.55
CA PHE A 441 14.98 14.78 -14.28
C PHE A 441 13.46 14.89 -14.25
N VAL A 442 12.94 16.03 -13.79
CA VAL A 442 11.52 16.36 -13.81
C VAL A 442 11.29 17.71 -14.49
N ALA A 443 10.13 17.86 -15.13
CA ALA A 443 9.61 19.15 -15.53
C ALA A 443 8.52 19.57 -14.53
N THR A 444 8.51 20.85 -14.18
CA THR A 444 7.57 21.43 -13.21
C THR A 444 6.73 22.52 -13.86
N GLY A 445 5.60 22.84 -13.25
CA GLY A 445 4.70 23.89 -13.70
C GLY A 445 3.49 24.04 -12.79
N THR A 446 2.57 24.89 -13.22
CA THR A 446 1.31 25.16 -12.53
C THR A 446 0.11 24.89 -13.44
N HIS A 447 -0.96 24.35 -12.86
CA HIS A 447 -2.23 24.12 -13.53
C HIS A 447 -3.38 24.48 -12.59
N ALA A 448 -4.24 25.41 -13.01
CA ALA A 448 -5.33 25.95 -12.18
C ALA A 448 -4.86 26.43 -10.78
N GLY A 449 -3.69 27.07 -10.71
CA GLY A 449 -3.08 27.57 -9.47
C GLY A 449 -2.47 26.49 -8.56
N LYS A 450 -2.42 25.22 -8.99
CA LYS A 450 -1.80 24.12 -8.26
C LYS A 450 -0.48 23.71 -8.90
N GLU A 451 0.50 23.36 -8.06
CA GLU A 451 1.78 22.85 -8.53
C GLU A 451 1.66 21.43 -9.07
N CYS A 452 2.29 21.20 -10.22
CA CYS A 452 2.32 19.92 -10.90
C CYS A 452 3.71 19.63 -11.48
N PHE A 453 3.99 18.36 -11.71
CA PHE A 453 5.24 17.92 -12.30
C PHE A 453 5.06 16.65 -13.14
N THR A 454 6.05 16.37 -14.00
CA THR A 454 6.18 15.10 -14.74
C THR A 454 7.64 14.67 -14.78
N ILE A 455 7.89 13.37 -14.90
CA ILE A 455 9.23 12.82 -15.12
C ILE A 455 9.57 12.96 -16.61
N THR A 456 10.71 13.57 -16.91
CA THR A 456 11.20 13.79 -18.29
C THR A 456 11.72 12.49 -18.90
N PRO A 457 11.90 12.39 -20.24
CA PRO A 457 12.54 11.22 -20.85
C PRO A 457 13.93 10.93 -20.27
N PHE A 458 14.72 11.99 -20.01
CA PHE A 458 16.03 11.86 -19.38
C PHE A 458 15.96 11.38 -17.93
N GLY A 459 14.99 11.88 -17.16
CA GLY A 459 14.73 11.43 -15.80
C GLY A 459 14.37 9.95 -15.73
N ARG A 460 13.55 9.45 -16.67
CA ARG A 460 13.23 8.00 -16.75
C ARG A 460 14.49 7.17 -16.95
N MET A 461 15.31 7.52 -17.95
CA MET A 461 16.57 6.82 -18.22
C MET A 461 17.57 6.87 -17.06
N SER A 462 17.58 7.98 -16.31
CA SER A 462 18.56 8.21 -15.23
C SER A 462 18.11 7.61 -13.90
N MET A 463 16.80 7.45 -13.70
CA MET A 463 16.23 6.86 -12.50
C MET A 463 16.06 5.35 -12.62
N ASP A 464 15.85 4.77 -13.81
CA ASP A 464 15.76 3.31 -14.01
C ASP A 464 16.95 2.56 -13.39
#